data_AF-A0A356MN23-F1
#
_entry.id   AF-A0A356MN23-F1
#
_cell.length_a   1.000
_cell.length_b   1.000
_cell.length_c   1.000
_cell.angle_alpha   90.00
_cell.angle_beta   90.00
_cell.angle_gamma   90.00
#
_symmetry.space_group_name_H-M   'P 1'
#
loop_
_entity.id
_entity.type
_entity.pdbx_description
1 polymer ?
#
loop_
_entity_poly.entity_id
_entity_poly.type
_entity_poly.pdbx_seq_one_letter_code
_entity_poly.pdbx_strand_id
1 'polypeptide(L)' 'MKELKSIIDLTNSFKKFPSVGSKSAERMAYALLDMDKKEIEGLIKTIEEVSNKVHQCPICGVLTEDDIC' A
#
# COMPACT_ATOMS: atom_id res chain seq x y z
N MET A 1 5.77 8.61 -26.68
CA MET A 1 6.10 7.71 -25.55
C MET A 1 4.82 6.97 -25.20
N LYS A 2 4.82 5.64 -25.16
CA LYS A 2 3.62 4.86 -24.84
C LYS A 2 3.45 4.87 -23.34
N GLU A 3 2.35 5.46 -22.85
CA GLU A 3 2.02 5.46 -21.44
C GLU A 3 1.64 4.05 -20.97
N LEU A 4 2.34 3.53 -19.97
CA LEU A 4 2.05 2.23 -19.36
C LEU A 4 0.92 2.43 -18.33
N LYS A 5 -0.33 2.24 -18.77
CA LYS A 5 -1.53 2.45 -17.94
C LYS A 5 -1.42 1.82 -16.55
N SER A 6 -0.99 0.55 -16.47
CA SER A 6 -0.87 -0.17 -15.20
C SER A 6 0.13 0.47 -14.22
N ILE A 7 1.23 1.02 -14.71
CA ILE A 7 2.22 1.74 -13.88
C ILE A 7 1.64 3.07 -13.40
N ILE A 8 0.87 3.76 -14.24
CA ILE A 8 0.22 5.02 -13.87
C ILE A 8 -0.83 4.79 -12.77
N ASP A 9 -1.65 3.76 -12.90
CA ASP A 9 -2.68 3.42 -11.90
C ASP A 9 -2.04 3.06 -10.54
N LEU A 10 -0.94 2.31 -10.56
CA LEU A 10 -0.18 1.99 -9.35
C LEU A 10 0.49 3.23 -8.74
N THR A 11 1.11 4.06 -9.58
CA THR A 11 1.71 5.34 -9.16
C THR A 11 0.67 6.23 -8.49
N ASN A 12 -0.51 6.36 -9.08
CA ASN A 12 -1.60 7.15 -8.51
C ASN A 12 -2.10 6.58 -7.17
N SER A 13 -2.05 5.27 -6.99
CA SER A 13 -2.37 4.62 -5.71
C SER A 13 -1.33 4.97 -4.64
N PHE A 14 -0.04 4.90 -4.96
CA PHE A 14 1.02 5.30 -4.03
C PHE A 14 1.03 6.79 -3.69
N LYS A 15 0.55 7.66 -4.59
CA LYS A 15 0.42 9.10 -4.30
C LYS A 15 -0.64 9.45 -3.24
N LYS A 16 -1.53 8.51 -2.87
CA LYS A 16 -2.55 8.73 -1.84
C LYS A 16 -1.97 8.72 -0.42
N PHE A 17 -0.76 8.19 -0.23
CA PHE A 17 -0.13 8.11 1.09
C PHE A 17 0.40 9.49 1.53
N PRO A 18 0.16 9.90 2.79
CA PRO A 18 0.72 11.13 3.33
C PRO A 18 2.25 10.99 3.30
N SER A 19 2.94 11.88 2.57
CA SER A 19 4.41 11.91 2.34
C SER A 19 4.94 11.28 1.05
N VAL A 20 4.11 10.69 0.18
CA VAL A 20 4.58 10.12 -1.11
C VAL A 20 4.25 11.05 -2.28
N GLY A 21 5.27 11.76 -2.79
CA GLY A 21 5.14 12.63 -3.97
C GLY A 21 5.21 11.86 -5.30
N SER A 22 4.85 12.53 -6.41
CA SER A 22 4.76 11.91 -7.75
C SER A 22 6.02 11.13 -8.17
N LYS A 23 7.21 11.72 -8.01
CA LYS A 23 8.47 11.04 -8.38
C LYS A 23 8.78 9.84 -7.50
N SER A 24 8.41 9.89 -6.22
CA SER A 24 8.62 8.77 -5.30
C SER A 24 7.65 7.63 -5.60
N ALA A 25 6.38 7.94 -5.83
CA ALA A 25 5.38 6.97 -6.23
C ALA A 25 5.74 6.27 -7.55
N GLU A 26 6.23 7.02 -8.54
CA GLU A 26 6.66 6.45 -9.82
C GLU A 26 7.84 5.48 -9.63
N ARG A 27 8.85 5.87 -8.85
CA ARG A 27 9.97 4.98 -8.52
C ARG A 27 9.50 3.70 -7.82
N MET A 28 8.56 3.81 -6.89
CA MET A 28 7.97 2.63 -6.22
C MET A 28 7.24 1.74 -7.22
N ALA A 29 6.46 2.31 -8.14
CA ALA A 29 5.72 1.54 -9.13
C ALA A 29 6.64 0.76 -10.09
N TYR A 30 7.75 1.37 -10.51
CA TYR A 30 8.75 0.69 -11.34
C TYR A 30 9.56 -0.37 -10.58
N ALA A 31 9.81 -0.17 -9.28
CA ALA A 31 10.53 -1.14 -8.46
C ALA A 31 9.82 -2.51 -8.39
N LEU A 32 8.48 -2.54 -8.53
CA LEU A 32 7.73 -3.81 -8.59
C LEU A 32 8.10 -4.68 -9.80
N LEU A 33 8.66 -4.12 -10.87
CA LEU A 33 9.07 -4.91 -12.03
C LEU A 33 10.30 -5.78 -11.75
N ASP A 34 11.11 -5.40 -10.75
CA ASP A 34 12.30 -6.12 -10.34
C ASP A 34 12.02 -7.10 -9.18
N MET A 35 10.83 -7.05 -8.59
CA MET A 35 10.39 -7.94 -7.51
C MET A 35 9.91 -9.28 -8.05
N ASP A 36 10.13 -10.35 -7.28
CA ASP A 36 9.57 -11.64 -7.63
C ASP A 36 8.07 -11.74 -7.30
N LYS A 37 7.41 -12.73 -7.88
CA LYS A 37 5.96 -12.93 -7.71
C LYS A 37 5.57 -13.15 -6.23
N LYS A 38 6.42 -13.83 -5.45
CA LYS A 38 6.15 -14.14 -4.05
C LYS A 38 6.25 -12.90 -3.17
N GLU A 39 7.20 -12.01 -3.47
CA GLU A 39 7.33 -10.71 -2.82
C GLU A 39 6.12 -9.82 -3.11
N ILE A 40 5.66 -9.78 -4.37
CA ILE A 40 4.47 -9.03 -4.75
C ILE A 40 3.22 -9.57 -4.05
N GLU A 41 3.02 -10.90 -4.04
CA GLU A 41 1.90 -11.53 -3.35
C GLU A 41 1.94 -11.26 -1.83
N GLY A 42 3.13 -11.29 -1.22
CA GLY A 42 3.32 -10.94 0.19
C GLY A 42 2.96 -9.48 0.50
N LEU A 43 3.33 -8.55 -0.38
CA LEU A 43 2.98 -7.14 -0.24
C LEU A 43 1.46 -6.91 -0.32
N ILE A 44 0.78 -7.52 -1.30
CA ILE A 44 -0.67 -7.42 -1.44
C ILE A 44 -1.35 -7.93 -0.17
N LYS A 45 -0.94 -9.11 0.30
CA LYS A 45 -1.51 -9.74 1.50
C LYS A 45 -1.34 -8.88 2.74
N THR A 46 -0.17 -8.29 2.96
CA THR A 46 0.08 -7.45 4.14
C THR A 46 -0.74 -6.15 4.11
N ILE A 47 -0.94 -5.55 2.94
CA ILE A 47 -1.84 -4.39 2.78
C ILE A 47 -3.28 -4.78 3.13
N GLU A 48 -3.76 -5.92 2.65
CA GLU A 48 -5.11 -6.43 2.95
C GLU A 48 -5.28 -6.74 4.44
N GLU A 49 -4.29 -7.38 5.07
CA GLU A 49 -4.33 -7.72 6.50
C GLU A 49 -4.43 -6.46 7.36
N VAL A 50 -3.62 -5.43 7.11
CA VAL A 50 -3.68 -4.16 7.85
C VAL A 50 -5.04 -3.50 7.68
N SER A 51 -5.58 -3.45 6.46
CA SER A 51 -6.88 -2.82 6.21
C SER A 51 -8.06 -3.55 6.88
N ASN A 52 -7.94 -4.86 7.10
CA ASN A 52 -9.00 -5.68 7.66
C ASN A 52 -8.90 -5.84 9.18
N LYS A 53 -7.69 -5.89 9.73
CA LYS A 53 -7.44 -6.16 11.15
C LYS A 53 -7.24 -4.89 11.97
N VAL A 54 -6.57 -3.88 11.41
CA VAL A 54 -6.24 -2.68 12.19
C VAL A 54 -7.44 -1.74 12.24
N HIS A 55 -7.99 -1.55 13.42
CA HIS A 55 -9.08 -0.62 13.67
C HIS A 55 -8.81 0.21 14.93
N GLN A 56 -9.64 1.23 15.16
CA GLN A 56 -9.58 1.99 16.40
C GLN A 56 -10.30 1.22 17.51
N CYS A 57 -9.69 1.14 18.69
CA CYS A 57 -10.31 0.57 19.88
C CYS A 57 -11.59 1.37 20.21
N PRO A 58 -12.73 0.72 20.44
CA PRO A 58 -13.99 1.42 20.72
C PRO A 58 -13.98 2.17 22.05
N ILE A 59 -13.02 1.90 22.94
CA ILE A 59 -12.92 2.53 24.27
C ILE A 59 -12.01 3.75 24.26
N CYS A 60 -10.78 3.60 23.74
CA CYS A 60 -9.74 4.62 23.86
C CYS A 60 -9.35 5.27 22.51
N GLY A 61 -9.81 4.74 21.38
CA GLY A 61 -9.52 5.26 20.04
C GLY A 61 -8.11 4.97 19.51
N VAL A 62 -7.27 4.25 20.27
CA VAL A 62 -5.94 3.80 19.83
C VAL A 62 -6.07 2.68 18.80
N LEU A 63 -5.12 2.58 17.87
CA LEU A 63 -5.10 1.50 16.88
C LEU A 63 -4.79 0.15 17.54
N THR A 64 -5.58 -0.87 17.21
CA THR A 64 -5.48 -2.24 17.71
C THR A 64 -5.84 -3.23 16.59
N GLU A 65 -5.36 -4.47 16.72
CA GLU A 65 -5.79 -5.61 15.90
C GLU A 65 -6.77 -6.54 16.65
N ASP A 66 -6.92 -6.35 17.96
CA ASP A 66 -7.84 -7.08 18.83
C ASP A 66 -9.14 -6.28 19.07
N ASP A 67 -10.20 -6.96 19.50
CA ASP A 67 -11.52 -6.35 19.79
C ASP A 67 -11.42 -5.12 20.72
N ILE A 68 -10.54 -5.19 21.73
CA ILE A 68 -10.23 -4.14 22.69
C ILE A 68 -8.72 -4.17 22.95
N CYS A 69 -8.09 -2.99 22.98
CA CYS A 69 -6.66 -2.85 23.24
C CYS A 69 -6.23 -3.25 24.67
#